data_AF-A0A349WA09-F1
#
_entry.id   AF-A0A349WA09-F1
#
_cell.length_a   1.000
_cell.length_b   1.000
_cell.length_c   1.000
_cell.angle_alpha   90.00
_cell.angle_beta   90.00
_cell.angle_gamma   90.00
#
_symmetry.space_group_name_H-M   'P 1'
#
loop_
_entity.id
_entity.type
_entity.pdbx_description
1 polymer ?
#
loop_
_entity_poly.entity_id
_entity_poly.type
_entity_poly.pdbx_seq_one_letter_code
_entity_poly.pdbx_strand_id
1 'polypeptide(L)' 'KPLSDSQLADMLKEQGIECARSTVAKYREALKIPTTNLRKAL' A
#
# COMPACT_ATOMS: atom_id res chain seq x y z
N LYS A 1 -1.52 4.31 -13.04
CA LYS A 1 -1.98 2.98 -12.55
C LYS A 1 -1.82 2.95 -11.04
N PRO A 2 -2.87 2.65 -10.26
CA PRO A 2 -2.77 2.68 -8.81
C PRO A 2 -1.88 1.52 -8.32
N LEU A 3 -0.96 1.81 -7.40
CA LEU A 3 -0.02 0.84 -6.84
C LEU A 3 -0.73 -0.08 -5.83
N SER A 4 -0.63 -1.39 -6.03
CA SER A 4 -1.14 -2.39 -5.09
C SER A 4 -0.39 -2.32 -3.76
N ASP A 5 -1.05 -2.74 -2.69
CA ASP A 5 -0.45 -2.93 -1.36
C ASP A 5 0.83 -3.77 -1.37
N SER A 6 0.90 -4.82 -2.19
CA SER A 6 2.14 -5.59 -2.38
C SER A 6 3.27 -4.76 -3.00
N GLN A 7 2.96 -3.94 -4.01
CA GLN A 7 3.97 -3.08 -4.65
C GLN A 7 4.50 -2.02 -3.68
N LEU A 8 3.64 -1.49 -2.80
CA LEU A 8 4.06 -0.57 -1.74
C LEU A 8 4.99 -1.27 -0.74
N ALA A 9 4.69 -2.52 -0.37
CA ALA A 9 5.56 -3.31 0.50
C ALA A 9 6.93 -3.57 -0.15
N ASP A 10 6.97 -3.91 -1.44
CA ASP A 10 8.22 -4.11 -2.18
C ASP A 10 9.05 -2.82 -2.29
N MET A 11 8.41 -1.68 -2.58
CA MET A 11 9.09 -0.37 -2.63
C MET A 11 9.65 0.05 -1.26
N LEU A 12 8.89 -0.20 -0.18
CA LEU A 12 9.35 0.05 1.19
C LEU A 12 10.54 -0.85 1.53
N LYS A 13 10.52 -2.10 1.07
CA LYS A 13 11.61 -3.04 1.26
C LYS A 13 12.88 -2.61 0.52
N GLU A 14 12.77 -2.07 -0.69
CA GLU A 14 13.89 -1.44 -1.42
C GLU A 14 14.51 -0.26 -0.66
N GLN A 15 13.70 0.48 0.11
CA GLN A 15 14.17 1.57 0.97
C GLN A 15 14.73 1.07 2.32
N GLY A 16 14.84 -0.24 2.53
CA GLY A 16 15.32 -0.84 3.77
C GLY A 16 14.26 -0.97 4.87
N ILE A 17 12.99 -0.71 4.56
CA ILE A 17 11.88 -0.81 5.51
C ILE A 17 11.11 -2.11 5.24
N GLU A 18 11.43 -3.17 6.00
CA GLU A 18 10.71 -4.44 5.90
C GLU A 18 9.28 -4.32 6.45
N CYS A 19 8.34 -4.07 5.54
CA CYS A 19 6.91 -3.97 5.83
C CYS A 19 6.18 -5.17 5.23
N ALA A 20 5.47 -5.93 6.05
CA ALA A 20 4.52 -6.90 5.51
C ALA A 20 3.31 -6.18 4.88
N ARG A 21 2.69 -6.83 3.87
CA ARG A 21 1.47 -6.35 3.22
C ARG A 21 0.34 -6.01 4.21
N SER A 22 0.21 -6.78 5.29
CA SER A 22 -0.77 -6.56 6.37
C SER A 22 -0.51 -5.26 7.15
N THR A 23 0.75 -4.87 7.32
CA THR A 23 1.14 -3.59 7.93
C THR A 23 0.76 -2.42 7.01
N VAL A 24 1.03 -2.55 5.70
CA VAL A 24 0.64 -1.55 4.70
C VAL A 24 -0.88 -1.40 4.64
N ALA A 25 -1.64 -2.50 4.75
CA ALA A 25 -3.09 -2.46 4.81
C ALA A 25 -3.60 -1.72 6.06
N LYS A 26 -3.04 -2.03 7.25
CA LYS A 26 -3.36 -1.32 8.50
C LYS A 26 -3.05 0.18 8.41
N TYR A 27 -1.91 0.56 7.86
CA TYR A 27 -1.57 1.97 7.66
C TYR A 27 -2.50 2.67 6.67
N ARG A 28 -2.94 1.98 5.61
CA ARG A 28 -3.94 2.53 4.69
C ARG A 28 -5.27 2.82 5.38
N GLU A 29 -5.76 1.90 6.21
CA GLU A 29 -6.99 2.10 6.98
C GLU A 29 -6.85 3.24 8.00
N ALA A 30 -5.73 3.28 8.74
CA ALA A 30 -5.45 4.34 9.70
C ALA A 30 -5.36 5.73 9.04
N LEU A 31 -4.77 5.80 7.84
CA LEU A 31 -4.66 7.04 7.06
C LEU A 31 -5.94 7.37 6.27
N LYS A 32 -7.01 6.57 6.39
CA LYS A 32 -8.25 6.66 5.59
C LYS A 32 -8.01 6.71 4.08
N ILE A 33 -6.90 6.14 3.62
CA ILE A 33 -6.54 6.14 2.20
C ILE A 33 -7.30 4.99 1.54
N PRO A 34 -8.19 5.26 0.57
CA PRO A 34 -8.92 4.21 -0.11
C PRO A 34 -7.95 3.28 -0.85
N THR A 35 -8.31 2.00 -0.82
CA THR A 35 -7.55 0.93 -1.43
C THR A 35 -7.39 1.16 -2.93
N THR A 36 -6.34 0.57 -3.50
CA THR A 36 -5.95 0.67 -4.90
C THR A 36 -7.09 0.41 -5.88
N ASN A 37 -8.04 -0.46 -5.50
CA ASN A 37 -9.23 -0.77 -6.29
C ASN A 37 -10.17 0.42 -6.51
N LEU A 38 -10.31 1.32 -5.53
CA LEU A 38 -11.17 2.50 -5.66
C LEU A 38 -10.55 3.59 -6.55
N ARG A 39 -9.22 3.62 -6.65
CA ARG A 39 -8.47 4.61 -7.45
C ARG A 39 -8.39 4.29 -8.95
N LYS A 40 -8.84 3.10 -9.37
CA LYS A 40 -8.84 2.69 -10.78
C LYS A 40 -10.12 3.10 -11.52
N ALA A 41 -11.07 3.73 -10.83
CA ALA A 41 -12.37 4.16 -11.35
C ALA A 41 -12.43 5.65 -11.77
N LEU A 42 -11.31 6.38 -11.72
CA LEU A 42 -11.15 7.74 -12.26
C LEU A 42 -10.30 7.71 -13.54
#